data_AF-A0A380EG56-F1
#
_entry.id   AF-A0A380EG56-F1
#
_cell.length_a   1.000
_cell.length_b   1.000
_cell.length_c   1.000
_cell.angle_alpha   90.00
_cell.angle_beta   90.00
_cell.angle_gamma   90.00
#
_symmetry.space_group_name_H-M   'P 1'
#
loop_
_entity.id
_entity.type
_entity.pdbx_description
1 polymer ?
#
loop_
_entity_poly.entity_id
_entity_poly.type
_entity_poly.pdbx_seq_one_letter_code
_entity_poly.pdbx_strand_id
1 'polypeptide(L)'
;MNQVPNDKLTVKESWTAGKIRGKLNKGQKQVFDRMSISEKRDIIEKFNNNIPFEVEEIERNQETKYKIIEKTLNKRELNTMSESGKDMLLKNKVGQFIDSFSTRFSSSFSNPNNAGQMFTYEMINQNFVLIEMLDEHLKNENKIIEQNNEIINLLKQIANKGV
;
A
#
# COMPACT_ATOMS: atom_id res chain seq x y z
N MET A 1 4.13 -21.07 -43.73
CA MET A 1 3.43 -20.68 -42.49
C MET A 1 4.31 -19.70 -41.76
N ASN A 2 3.85 -18.46 -41.55
CA ASN A 2 4.66 -17.44 -40.89
C ASN A 2 4.75 -17.75 -39.39
N GLN A 3 5.96 -17.91 -38.88
CA GLN A 3 6.21 -18.10 -37.45
C GLN A 3 5.67 -16.90 -36.68
N VAL A 4 4.80 -17.15 -35.70
CA VAL A 4 4.24 -16.09 -34.87
C VAL A 4 5.38 -15.50 -34.02
N PRO A 5 5.59 -14.18 -34.00
CA PRO A 5 6.67 -13.58 -33.22
C PRO A 5 6.56 -13.96 -31.74
N ASN A 6 7.65 -14.43 -31.13
CA ASN A 6 7.68 -14.76 -29.70
C ASN A 6 7.67 -13.52 -28.80
N ASP A 7 7.92 -12.34 -29.36
CA ASP A 7 8.09 -11.11 -28.59
C ASP A 7 6.82 -10.26 -28.46
N LYS A 8 5.72 -10.59 -29.19
CA LYS A 8 4.44 -9.85 -29.10
C LYS A 8 3.23 -10.74 -29.32
N LEU A 9 2.14 -10.44 -28.61
CA LEU A 9 0.81 -10.99 -28.91
C LEU A 9 0.28 -10.37 -30.21
N THR A 10 -0.39 -11.19 -31.02
CA THR A 10 -1.16 -10.74 -32.18
C THR A 10 -2.38 -9.93 -31.73
N VAL A 11 -3.01 -9.20 -32.65
CA VAL A 11 -4.20 -8.38 -32.37
C VAL A 11 -5.35 -9.24 -31.80
N LYS A 12 -5.54 -10.44 -32.36
CA LYS A 12 -6.57 -11.39 -31.91
C LYS A 12 -6.27 -11.91 -30.50
N GLU A 13 -5.02 -12.30 -30.23
CA GLU A 13 -4.57 -12.72 -28.90
C GLU A 13 -4.70 -11.59 -27.87
N SER A 14 -4.35 -10.36 -28.25
CA SER A 14 -4.44 -9.18 -27.37
C SER A 14 -5.89 -8.88 -26.96
N TRP A 15 -6.84 -9.06 -27.89
CA TRP A 15 -8.27 -8.90 -27.59
C TRP A 15 -8.78 -9.98 -26.63
N THR A 16 -8.38 -11.24 -26.84
CA THR A 16 -8.72 -12.34 -25.93
C THR A 16 -8.07 -12.16 -24.55
N ALA A 17 -6.81 -11.70 -24.50
CA ALA A 17 -6.13 -11.34 -23.27
C ALA A 17 -6.88 -10.24 -22.50
N GLY A 18 -7.45 -9.25 -23.20
CA GLY A 18 -8.31 -8.23 -22.61
C GLY A 18 -9.57 -8.80 -21.95
N LYS A 19 -10.21 -9.80 -22.59
CA LYS A 19 -11.37 -10.50 -22.01
C LYS A 19 -11.00 -11.31 -20.77
N ILE A 20 -9.88 -12.03 -20.82
CA ILE A 20 -9.34 -12.81 -19.69
C ILE A 20 -9.06 -11.87 -18.52
N ARG A 21 -8.33 -10.78 -18.76
CA ARG A 21 -8.03 -9.72 -17.77
C ARG A 21 -9.28 -9.08 -17.17
N GLY A 22 -10.40 -9.04 -17.90
CA GLY A 22 -11.69 -8.60 -17.39
C GLY A 22 -12.27 -9.51 -16.30
N LYS A 23 -12.01 -10.82 -16.38
CA LYS A 23 -12.51 -11.85 -15.46
C LYS A 23 -11.64 -12.08 -14.22
N LEU A 24 -10.38 -11.62 -14.25
CA LEU A 24 -9.42 -11.78 -13.15
C LEU A 24 -9.65 -10.76 -12.01
N ASN A 25 -9.25 -11.10 -10.78
CA ASN A 25 -9.22 -10.17 -9.66
C ASN A 25 -7.99 -9.23 -9.72
N LYS A 26 -7.89 -8.23 -8.82
CA LYS A 26 -6.82 -7.21 -8.87
C LYS A 26 -5.41 -7.80 -8.76
N GLY A 27 -5.21 -8.82 -7.92
CA GLY A 27 -3.92 -9.49 -7.74
C GLY A 27 -3.56 -10.32 -8.98
N GLN A 28 -4.52 -11.13 -9.45
CA GLN A 28 -4.37 -11.94 -10.66
C GLN A 28 -4.09 -11.10 -11.91
N LYS A 29 -4.69 -9.92 -12.05
CA LYS A 29 -4.37 -9.00 -13.17
C LYS A 29 -2.91 -8.58 -13.18
N GLN A 30 -2.32 -8.33 -12.01
CA GLN A 30 -0.91 -7.94 -11.92
C GLN A 30 0.02 -9.08 -12.31
N VAL A 31 -0.30 -10.31 -11.91
CA VAL A 31 0.44 -11.51 -12.32
C VAL A 31 0.32 -11.72 -13.82
N PHE A 32 -0.92 -11.71 -14.33
CA PHE A 32 -1.19 -11.87 -15.75
C PHE A 32 -0.50 -10.81 -16.60
N ASP A 33 -0.48 -9.54 -16.17
CA ASP A 33 0.20 -8.47 -16.92
C ASP A 33 1.73 -8.69 -17.00
N ARG A 34 2.33 -9.34 -15.98
CA ARG A 34 3.77 -9.63 -15.88
C ARG A 34 4.21 -10.96 -16.52
N MET A 35 3.27 -11.86 -16.81
CA MET A 35 3.57 -13.13 -17.47
C MET A 35 4.26 -12.92 -18.82
N SER A 36 5.13 -13.87 -19.16
CA SER A 36 5.73 -14.00 -20.47
C SER A 36 4.67 -14.21 -21.56
N ILE A 37 5.06 -13.98 -22.81
CA ILE A 37 4.14 -14.08 -23.95
C ILE A 37 3.74 -15.53 -24.22
N SER A 38 4.64 -16.49 -23.96
CA SER A 38 4.34 -17.92 -24.03
C SER A 38 3.30 -18.33 -22.99
N GLU A 39 3.43 -17.87 -21.74
CA GLU A 39 2.45 -18.15 -20.69
C GLU A 39 1.08 -17.53 -21.01
N LYS A 40 1.07 -16.29 -21.50
CA LYS A 40 -0.16 -15.63 -21.96
C LYS A 40 -0.82 -16.41 -23.10
N ARG A 41 -0.05 -16.97 -24.03
CA ARG A 41 -0.57 -17.79 -25.14
C ARG A 41 -1.19 -19.08 -24.65
N ASP A 42 -0.55 -19.79 -23.73
CA ASP A 42 -1.10 -21.02 -23.13
C ASP A 42 -2.45 -20.74 -22.44
N ILE A 43 -2.54 -19.63 -21.70
CA ILE A 43 -3.80 -19.22 -21.05
C ILE A 43 -4.86 -18.80 -22.08
N ILE A 44 -4.48 -18.10 -23.15
CA ILE A 44 -5.39 -17.73 -24.25
C ILE A 44 -5.90 -18.98 -24.98
N GLU A 45 -5.05 -19.98 -25.21
CA GLU A 45 -5.43 -21.24 -25.82
C GLU A 45 -6.41 -22.02 -24.94
N LYS A 46 -6.10 -22.17 -23.65
CA LYS A 46 -7.02 -22.76 -22.66
C LYS A 46 -8.36 -22.03 -22.63
N PHE A 47 -8.34 -20.70 -22.62
CA PHE A 47 -9.56 -19.88 -22.65
C PHE A 47 -10.39 -20.10 -23.93
N ASN A 48 -9.75 -20.16 -25.10
CA ASN A 48 -10.45 -20.40 -26.37
C ASN A 48 -11.04 -21.81 -26.45
N ASN A 49 -10.39 -22.79 -25.82
CA ASN A 49 -10.82 -24.18 -25.76
C ASN A 49 -11.76 -24.48 -24.58
N ASN A 50 -12.20 -23.45 -23.82
CA ASN A 50 -13.00 -23.59 -22.60
C ASN A 50 -12.36 -24.54 -21.54
N ILE A 51 -11.04 -24.66 -21.54
CA ILE A 51 -10.29 -25.43 -20.55
C ILE A 51 -10.13 -24.54 -19.31
N PRO A 52 -10.36 -25.06 -18.10
CA PRO A 52 -10.07 -24.34 -16.87
C PRO A 52 -8.61 -23.87 -16.83
N PHE A 53 -8.40 -22.62 -16.44
CA PHE A 53 -7.08 -22.05 -16.22
C PHE A 53 -7.08 -21.28 -14.91
N GLU A 54 -5.95 -21.32 -14.21
CA GLU A 54 -5.75 -20.59 -12.96
C GLU A 54 -4.62 -19.60 -13.13
N VAL A 55 -4.83 -18.40 -12.60
CA VAL A 55 -3.78 -17.40 -12.42
C VAL A 55 -3.60 -17.29 -10.93
N GLU A 56 -2.40 -17.65 -10.45
CA GLU A 56 -2.06 -17.53 -9.03
C GLU A 56 -2.29 -16.09 -8.57
N GLU A 57 -2.99 -15.94 -7.46
CA GLU A 57 -3.14 -14.63 -6.84
C GLU A 57 -1.88 -14.35 -6.03
N ILE A 58 -1.28 -13.18 -6.21
CA ILE A 58 -0.29 -12.70 -5.25
C ILE A 58 -1.03 -12.50 -3.93
N GLU A 59 -0.79 -13.40 -2.97
CA GLU A 59 -1.12 -13.14 -1.58
C GLU A 59 -0.50 -11.79 -1.22
N ARG A 60 -1.33 -10.84 -0.78
CA ARG A 60 -0.86 -9.54 -0.33
C ARG A 60 -0.08 -9.74 0.97
N ASN A 61 1.20 -10.10 0.85
CA ASN A 61 2.16 -10.08 1.95
C ASN A 61 2.07 -8.74 2.67
N GLN A 62 2.25 -8.72 3.99
CA GLN A 62 2.14 -7.52 4.82
C GLN A 62 3.01 -6.36 4.30
N GLU A 63 4.14 -6.63 3.63
CA GLU A 63 4.95 -5.63 2.92
C GLU A 63 4.19 -4.86 1.81
N THR A 64 3.22 -5.49 1.15
CA THR A 64 2.37 -4.81 0.15
C THR A 64 1.20 -4.04 0.74
N LYS A 65 0.89 -4.21 2.03
CA LYS A 65 -0.22 -3.51 2.71
C LYS A 65 0.02 -2.00 2.71
N TYR A 66 1.25 -1.57 3.02
CA TYR A 66 1.59 -0.16 3.16
C TYR A 66 2.13 0.51 1.89
N LYS A 67 2.30 -0.23 0.78
CA LYS A 67 2.76 0.33 -0.52
C LYS A 67 1.97 1.54 -1.00
N ILE A 68 0.67 1.59 -0.68
CA ILE A 68 -0.23 2.70 -1.05
C ILE A 68 0.15 4.01 -0.33
N ILE A 69 0.66 3.91 0.91
CA ILE A 69 1.03 5.06 1.73
C ILE A 69 2.55 5.27 1.80
N GLU A 70 3.36 4.35 1.27
CA GLU A 70 4.83 4.40 1.29
C GLU A 70 5.39 5.72 0.73
N LYS A 71 4.86 6.21 -0.39
CA LYS A 71 5.24 7.51 -0.95
C LYS A 71 4.95 8.67 0.02
N THR A 72 3.83 8.60 0.73
CA THR A 72 3.43 9.60 1.72
C THR A 72 4.31 9.53 2.97
N LEU A 73 4.60 8.32 3.45
CA LEU A 73 5.49 8.10 4.59
C LEU A 73 6.88 8.66 4.30
N ASN A 74 7.46 8.32 3.14
CA ASN A 74 8.76 8.81 2.72
C ASN A 74 8.81 10.34 2.59
N LYS A 75 7.78 10.96 1.98
CA LYS A 75 7.74 12.41 1.78
C LYS A 75 7.67 13.21 3.10
N ARG A 76 7.14 12.60 4.16
CA ARG A 76 6.97 13.23 5.46
C ARG A 76 7.85 12.63 6.55
N GLU A 77 8.85 11.85 6.16
CA GLU A 77 9.81 11.22 7.10
C GLU A 77 9.16 10.27 8.14
N LEU A 78 7.92 9.84 7.91
CA LEU A 78 7.13 8.96 8.81
C LEU A 78 7.47 7.47 8.65
N ASN A 79 8.66 7.14 8.14
CA ASN A 79 9.03 5.76 7.83
C ASN A 79 9.12 4.86 9.08
N THR A 80 9.45 5.48 10.21
CA THR A 80 9.59 4.86 11.53
C THR A 80 8.26 4.71 12.27
N MET A 81 7.14 5.16 11.68
CA MET A 81 5.81 5.06 12.31
C MET A 81 5.46 3.61 12.63
N SER A 82 4.82 3.40 13.78
CA SER A 82 4.36 2.08 14.21
C SER A 82 3.35 1.47 13.23
N GLU A 83 3.14 0.17 13.34
CA GLU A 83 2.18 -0.52 12.48
C GLU A 83 0.74 -0.02 12.69
N SER A 84 0.36 0.27 13.94
CA SER A 84 -0.91 0.90 14.29
C SER A 84 -1.09 2.26 13.59
N GLY A 85 -0.06 3.12 13.62
CA GLY A 85 -0.10 4.42 12.94
C GLY A 85 -0.25 4.27 11.42
N LYS A 86 0.49 3.35 10.81
CA LYS A 86 0.38 3.03 9.38
C LYS A 86 -1.03 2.53 9.00
N ASP A 87 -1.66 1.75 9.87
CA ASP A 87 -3.03 1.28 9.68
C ASP A 87 -4.09 2.39 9.78
N MET A 88 -3.92 3.34 10.71
CA MET A 88 -4.79 4.52 10.76
C MET A 88 -4.66 5.36 9.49
N LEU A 89 -3.45 5.53 8.95
CA LEU A 89 -3.23 6.25 7.69
C LEU A 89 -3.88 5.54 6.49
N LEU A 90 -3.83 4.21 6.44
CA LEU A 90 -4.53 3.43 5.42
C LEU A 90 -6.04 3.56 5.52
N LYS A 91 -6.60 3.42 6.73
CA LYS A 91 -8.05 3.54 6.98
C LYS A 91 -8.60 4.90 6.57
N ASN A 92 -7.83 5.96 6.79
CA ASN A 92 -8.17 7.32 6.40
C ASN A 92 -7.80 7.66 4.94
N LYS A 93 -7.32 6.69 4.15
CA LYS A 93 -6.99 6.81 2.71
C LYS A 93 -6.05 7.97 2.37
N VAL A 94 -5.15 8.33 3.27
CA VAL A 94 -4.48 9.63 3.16
C VAL A 94 -3.51 9.73 1.96
N GLY A 95 -3.02 8.60 1.44
CA GLY A 95 -2.25 8.55 0.19
C GLY A 95 -3.04 9.01 -1.06
N GLN A 96 -4.35 8.77 -1.11
CA GLN A 96 -5.18 9.17 -2.26
C GLN A 96 -5.47 10.68 -2.27
N PHE A 97 -5.52 11.30 -1.10
CA PHE A 97 -5.74 12.74 -0.97
C PHE A 97 -4.54 13.55 -1.47
N ILE A 98 -3.31 13.04 -1.35
CA ILE A 98 -2.10 13.77 -1.74
C ILE A 98 -1.89 13.80 -3.26
N ASP A 99 -2.07 12.67 -3.95
CA ASP A 99 -1.94 12.63 -5.41
C ASP A 99 -3.05 13.43 -6.10
N SER A 100 -4.29 13.33 -5.59
CA SER A 100 -5.40 14.18 -6.05
C SER A 100 -5.20 15.65 -5.71
N PHE A 101 -4.51 15.97 -4.61
CA PHE A 101 -4.15 17.35 -4.25
C PHE A 101 -3.13 17.97 -5.18
N SER A 102 -2.03 17.29 -5.56
CA SER A 102 -1.06 17.86 -6.49
C SER A 102 -1.72 18.31 -7.81
N THR A 103 -2.63 17.46 -8.30
CA THR A 103 -3.46 17.70 -9.48
C THR A 103 -4.45 18.86 -9.26
N ARG A 104 -5.05 18.95 -8.06
CA ARG A 104 -5.99 20.03 -7.69
C ARG A 104 -5.29 21.37 -7.39
N PHE A 105 -4.06 21.34 -6.88
CA PHE A 105 -3.23 22.49 -6.58
C PHE A 105 -2.76 23.15 -7.86
N SER A 106 -2.27 22.38 -8.84
CA SER A 106 -1.97 22.89 -10.18
C SER A 106 -3.19 23.54 -10.84
N SER A 107 -4.39 22.98 -10.63
CA SER A 107 -5.63 23.58 -11.16
C SER A 107 -6.15 24.79 -10.37
N SER A 108 -5.71 24.96 -9.11
CA SER A 108 -6.12 26.07 -8.25
C SER A 108 -5.23 27.30 -8.42
N PHE A 109 -3.96 27.11 -8.80
CA PHE A 109 -3.06 28.23 -9.14
C PHE A 109 -3.57 29.02 -10.36
N SER A 110 -4.30 28.36 -11.26
CA SER A 110 -4.95 28.97 -12.42
C SER A 110 -6.33 29.58 -12.13
N ASN A 111 -6.90 29.45 -10.93
CA ASN A 111 -8.23 29.98 -10.62
C ASN A 111 -8.39 30.39 -9.13
N PRO A 112 -8.46 31.70 -8.81
CA PRO A 112 -8.45 32.22 -7.44
C PRO A 112 -9.68 31.84 -6.58
N ASN A 113 -10.75 31.29 -7.18
CA ASN A 113 -11.92 30.79 -6.44
C ASN A 113 -11.68 29.48 -5.66
N ASN A 114 -10.48 28.87 -5.77
CA ASN A 114 -10.14 27.60 -5.11
C ASN A 114 -9.36 27.74 -3.79
N ALA A 115 -9.29 28.94 -3.19
CA ALA A 115 -8.55 29.19 -1.94
C ALA A 115 -8.90 28.24 -0.76
N GLY A 116 -10.15 27.75 -0.68
CA GLY A 116 -10.57 26.77 0.33
C GLY A 116 -9.86 25.42 0.24
N GLN A 117 -9.33 25.06 -0.93
CA GLN A 117 -8.55 23.82 -1.11
C GLN A 117 -7.14 23.94 -0.50
N MET A 118 -6.56 25.15 -0.41
CA MET A 118 -5.29 25.39 0.27
C MET A 118 -5.41 25.26 1.79
N PHE A 119 -6.48 25.79 2.40
CA PHE A 119 -6.74 25.65 3.84
C PHE A 119 -6.92 24.19 4.27
N THR A 120 -7.53 23.38 3.40
CA THR A 120 -7.72 21.95 3.67
C THR A 120 -6.37 21.20 3.73
N TYR A 121 -5.37 21.64 2.97
CA TYR A 121 -4.02 21.06 2.97
C TYR A 121 -3.25 21.33 4.27
N GLU A 122 -3.33 22.56 4.78
CA GLU A 122 -2.67 22.92 6.03
C GLU A 122 -3.24 22.10 7.20
N MET A 123 -4.57 21.94 7.25
CA MET A 123 -5.22 21.07 8.24
C MET A 123 -4.79 19.60 8.09
N ILE A 124 -4.68 19.09 6.85
CA ILE A 124 -4.21 17.72 6.61
C ILE A 124 -2.77 17.56 7.11
N ASN A 125 -1.86 18.49 6.81
CA ASN A 125 -0.48 18.46 7.29
C ASN A 125 -0.40 18.51 8.81
N GLN A 126 -1.14 19.41 9.46
CA GLN A 126 -1.22 19.51 10.92
C GLN A 126 -1.69 18.19 11.55
N ASN A 127 -2.67 17.52 10.94
CA ASN A 127 -3.12 16.21 11.39
C ASN A 127 -2.03 15.13 11.29
N PHE A 128 -1.12 15.21 10.31
CA PHE A 128 -0.01 14.28 10.23
C PHE A 128 1.03 14.49 11.33
N VAL A 129 1.38 15.75 11.61
CA VAL A 129 2.29 16.08 12.73
C VAL A 129 1.68 15.63 14.07
N LEU A 130 0.37 15.81 14.25
CA LEU A 130 -0.35 15.30 15.42
C LEU A 130 -0.30 13.77 15.52
N ILE A 131 -0.51 13.05 14.42
CA ILE A 131 -0.43 11.58 14.39
C ILE A 131 0.99 11.11 14.73
N GLU A 132 2.03 11.78 14.21
CA GLU A 132 3.42 11.48 14.53
C GLU A 132 3.73 11.70 16.01
N MET A 133 3.35 12.86 16.57
CA MET A 133 3.53 13.15 17.99
C MET A 133 2.80 12.14 18.90
N LEU A 134 1.60 11.71 18.51
CA LEU A 134 0.86 10.67 19.24
C LEU A 134 1.54 9.30 19.15
N ASP A 135 2.11 8.94 18.00
CA ASP A 135 2.86 7.68 17.82
C ASP A 135 4.14 7.68 18.66
N GLU A 136 4.88 8.79 18.70
CA GLU A 136 6.05 8.96 19.56
C GLU A 136 5.67 8.90 21.05
N HIS A 137 4.56 9.52 21.44
CA HIS A 137 4.06 9.45 22.80
C HIS A 137 3.76 8.00 23.22
N LEU A 138 3.05 7.24 22.38
CA LEU A 138 2.75 5.84 22.63
C LEU A 138 4.02 4.97 22.73
N LYS A 139 5.02 5.22 21.88
CA LYS A 139 6.32 4.54 21.97
C LYS A 139 7.02 4.81 23.30
N ASN A 140 6.99 6.06 23.76
CA ASN A 140 7.58 6.46 25.04
C ASN A 140 6.83 5.85 26.23
N GLU A 141 5.50 5.81 26.20
CA GLU A 141 4.68 5.16 27.24
C GLU A 141 5.00 3.67 27.34
N ASN A 142 5.09 2.96 26.22
CA ASN A 142 5.44 1.54 26.22
C ASN A 142 6.83 1.29 26.82
N LYS A 143 7.80 2.16 26.52
CA LYS A 143 9.14 2.10 27.10
C LYS A 143 9.13 2.33 28.61
N ILE A 144 8.33 3.27 29.10
CA ILE A 144 8.15 3.52 30.54
C ILE A 144 7.52 2.29 31.22
N ILE A 145 6.53 1.66 30.60
CA ILE A 145 5.90 0.45 31.12
C ILE A 145 6.92 -0.70 31.23
N GLU A 146 7.76 -0.90 30.21
CA GLU A 146 8.84 -1.89 30.25
C GLU A 146 9.82 -1.62 31.40
N GLN A 147 10.28 -0.38 31.53
CA GLN A 147 11.18 0.02 32.63
C GLN A 147 10.53 -0.21 34.00
N ASN A 148 9.25 0.13 34.16
CA ASN A 148 8.53 -0.11 35.40
C ASN A 148 8.41 -1.60 35.72
N ASN A 149 8.15 -2.45 34.72
CA ASN A 149 8.11 -3.89 34.90
C ASN A 149 9.48 -4.45 35.33
N GLU A 150 10.57 -3.92 34.77
CA GLU A 150 11.93 -4.29 35.16
C GLU A 150 12.23 -3.87 36.60
N ILE A 151 11.89 -2.65 36.99
CA ILE A 151 12.04 -2.16 38.37
C ILE A 151 11.23 -3.03 39.34
N ILE A 152 9.97 -3.35 39.02
CA ILE A 152 9.13 -4.23 39.86
C ILE A 152 9.80 -5.60 40.02
N ASN A 153 10.38 -6.15 38.96
CA ASN A 153 11.09 -7.44 39.02
C ASN A 153 12.34 -7.36 39.89
N LEU A 154 13.14 -6.29 39.77
CA LEU A 154 14.31 -6.06 40.61
C LEU A 154 13.92 -5.90 42.09
N LEU A 155 12.87 -5.13 42.38
CA LEU A 155 12.33 -4.96 43.73
C LEU A 155 11.85 -6.29 44.33
N LYS A 156 11.16 -7.12 43.54
CA LYS A 156 10.77 -8.48 43.95
C LYS A 156 11.98 -9.36 44.27
N GLN A 157 13.04 -9.30 43.45
CA GLN A 157 14.27 -10.05 43.72
C GLN A 157 14.98 -9.60 44.99
N ILE A 158 15.02 -8.28 45.26
CA ILE A 158 15.58 -7.74 46.50
C ILE A 158 14.74 -8.17 47.70
N ALA A 159 13.41 -8.03 47.63
CA ALA A 159 12.49 -8.47 48.68
C ALA A 159 12.63 -9.97 48.98
N ASN A 160 12.80 -10.80 47.95
CA ASN A 160 12.98 -12.24 48.09
C ASN A 160 14.38 -12.65 48.59
N LYS A 161 15.39 -11.78 48.49
CA LYS A 161 16.75 -12.00 49.05
C LYS A 161 16.91 -11.48 50.48
N GLY A 162 15.98 -10.64 50.95
CA GLY A 162 15.94 -10.12 52.31
C GLY A 162 15.20 -10.99 53.32
N VAL A 163 14.80 -12.20 52.92
CA VAL A 163 14.20 -13.27 53.75
C VAL A 163 15.17 -14.43 53.88
#